data_AF-A0A939RUZ2-F1
#
_entry.id   AF-A0A939RUZ2-F1
#
_cell.length_a   1.000
_cell.length_b   1.000
_cell.length_c   1.000
_cell.angle_alpha   90.00
_cell.angle_beta   90.00
_cell.angle_gamma   90.00
#
_symmetry.space_group_name_H-M   'P 1'
#
loop_
_entity.id
_entity.type
_entity.pdbx_description
1 polymer ?
#
loop_
_entity_poly.entity_id
_entity_poly.type
_entity_poly.pdbx_seq_one_letter_code
_entity_poly.pdbx_strand_id
1 'polypeptide(L)' 'MAMPDQEGDVDYLQRVERLAHAVVDHAQDEPWFAYGEDGQAAERSLERAINDLASHLRHTHHDGDGCLSE' A
#
# COMPACT_ATOMS: atom_id res chain seq x y z
N MET A 1 36.37 7.50 0.25
CA MET A 1 35.10 8.20 0.52
C MET A 1 34.04 7.46 -0.28
N ALA A 2 33.30 6.56 0.37
CA ALA A 2 32.31 5.71 -0.30
C ALA A 2 31.10 6.55 -0.70
N MET A 3 30.65 6.42 -1.95
CA MET A 3 29.46 7.10 -2.43
C MET A 3 28.22 6.62 -1.67
N PRO A 4 27.28 7.51 -1.31
CA PRO A 4 26.04 7.10 -0.68
C PRO A 4 25.22 6.30 -1.71
N ASP A 5 24.91 5.07 -1.32
CA ASP A 5 23.58 4.49 -1.52
C ASP A 5 23.05 4.52 -2.96
N GLN A 6 23.57 3.61 -3.78
CA GLN A 6 22.76 3.05 -4.84
C GLN A 6 22.09 1.81 -4.23
N GLU A 7 21.08 1.99 -3.37
CA GLU A 7 20.07 0.94 -3.20
C GLU A 7 19.64 0.57 -4.63
N GLY A 8 19.86 -0.69 -5.05
CA GLY A 8 19.51 -1.08 -6.42
C GLY A 8 18.04 -0.78 -6.66
N ASP A 9 17.63 -0.49 -7.90
CA ASP A 9 16.25 -0.13 -8.23
C ASP A 9 15.22 -1.07 -7.59
N VAL A 10 15.56 -2.37 -7.45
CA VAL A 10 14.74 -3.37 -6.76
C VAL A 10 14.64 -3.14 -5.24
N ASP A 11 15.74 -2.87 -4.55
CA ASP A 11 15.75 -2.60 -3.10
C ASP A 11 14.92 -1.35 -2.77
N TYR A 12 15.04 -0.31 -3.60
CA TYR A 12 14.24 0.90 -3.49
C TYR A 12 12.74 0.60 -3.66
N LEU A 13 12.35 -0.15 -4.69
CA LEU A 13 10.95 -0.53 -4.91
C LEU A 13 10.39 -1.37 -3.75
N GLN A 14 11.15 -2.35 -3.25
CA GLN A 14 10.75 -3.13 -2.08
C GLN A 14 10.58 -2.25 -0.83
N ARG A 15 11.42 -1.22 -0.67
CA ARG A 15 11.29 -0.28 0.44
C ARG A 15 10.01 0.54 0.33
N VAL A 16 9.68 1.02 -0.87
CA VAL A 16 8.42 1.74 -1.12
C VAL A 16 7.21 0.84 -0.82
N GLU A 17 7.23 -0.40 -1.29
CA GLU A 17 6.18 -1.39 -1.02
C GLU A 17 6.00 -1.64 0.49
N ARG A 18 7.09 -1.88 1.23
CA ARG A 18 7.04 -2.05 2.69
C ARG A 18 6.45 -0.84 3.40
N LEU A 19 6.78 0.37 2.96
CA LEU A 19 6.22 1.60 3.52
C LEU A 19 4.71 1.72 3.21
N ALA A 20 4.29 1.35 2.01
CA ALA A 20 2.88 1.35 1.64
C ALA A 20 2.07 0.37 2.49
N HIS A 21 2.57 -0.85 2.71
CA HIS A 21 1.97 -1.82 3.62
C HIS A 21 1.90 -1.30 5.05
N ALA A 22 2.96 -0.69 5.57
CA ALA A 22 2.95 -0.12 6.92
C ALA A 22 1.89 0.97 7.11
N VAL A 23 1.70 1.84 6.10
CA VAL A 23 0.63 2.85 6.14
C VAL A 23 -0.75 2.20 6.25
N VAL A 24 -1.00 1.15 5.45
CA VAL A 24 -2.27 0.45 5.45
C VAL A 24 -2.49 -0.32 6.75
N ASP A 25 -1.47 -1.01 7.26
CA ASP A 25 -1.54 -1.74 8.54
C ASP A 25 -1.87 -0.80 9.69
N HIS A 26 -1.29 0.41 9.71
CA HIS A 26 -1.63 1.41 10.73
C HIS A 26 -3.05 1.97 10.59
N ALA A 27 -3.59 2.03 9.36
CA ALA A 27 -4.92 2.55 9.11
C ALA A 27 -6.03 1.52 9.34
N GLN A 28 -5.74 0.22 9.30
CA GLN A 28 -6.75 -0.84 9.42
C GLN A 28 -7.57 -0.79 10.72
N ASP A 29 -6.99 -0.30 11.81
CA ASP A 29 -7.66 -0.17 13.10
C ASP A 29 -8.59 1.06 13.20
N GLU A 30 -8.58 1.93 12.19
CA GLU A 30 -9.35 3.16 12.20
C GLU A 30 -10.81 2.94 11.78
N PRO A 31 -11.79 3.63 12.40
CA PRO A 31 -13.21 3.40 12.16
C PRO A 31 -13.69 3.83 10.77
N TRP A 32 -12.90 4.61 10.03
CA TRP A 32 -13.18 5.09 8.68
C TRP A 32 -12.52 4.22 7.60
N PHE A 33 -11.71 3.24 7.99
CA PHE A 33 -10.98 2.40 7.05
C PHE A 33 -11.92 1.39 6.40
N ALA A 34 -11.92 1.39 5.07
CA ALA A 34 -12.70 0.46 4.27
C ALA A 34 -12.06 0.29 2.88
N TYR A 35 -12.40 -0.81 2.22
CA TYR A 35 -11.93 -1.10 0.86
C TYR A 35 -12.95 -0.69 -0.20
N GLY A 36 -12.50 -0.49 -1.43
CA GLY A 36 -13.36 -0.24 -2.58
C GLY A 36 -14.21 1.03 -2.48
N GLU A 37 -15.44 0.97 -2.98
CA GLU A 37 -16.37 2.10 -3.01
C GLU A 37 -16.72 2.62 -1.61
N ASP A 38 -16.82 1.74 -0.61
CA ASP A 38 -17.06 2.12 0.79
C ASP A 38 -15.90 2.96 1.34
N GLY A 39 -14.67 2.62 0.96
CA GLY A 39 -13.48 3.40 1.28
C GLY A 39 -13.49 4.81 0.68
N GLN A 40 -14.10 4.99 -0.49
CA GLN A 40 -14.25 6.28 -1.15
C GLN A 40 -15.34 7.17 -0.53
N ALA A 41 -16.18 6.61 0.34
CA ALA A 41 -17.16 7.38 1.10
C ALA A 41 -16.55 8.09 2.33
N ALA A 42 -15.28 7.85 2.66
CA ALA A 42 -14.61 8.50 3.79
C ALA A 42 -14.64 10.03 3.67
N GLU A 43 -14.81 10.71 4.79
CA GLU A 43 -15.05 12.16 4.81
C GLU A 43 -13.83 12.95 4.34
N ARG A 44 -12.62 12.54 4.77
CA ARG A 44 -11.39 13.27 4.44
C ARG A 44 -10.68 12.70 3.22
N SER A 45 -10.03 13.59 2.48
CA SER A 45 -9.27 13.22 1.29
C SER A 45 -8.11 12.27 1.58
N LEU A 46 -7.44 12.43 2.73
CA LEU A 46 -6.35 11.53 3.14
C LEU A 46 -6.87 10.11 3.44
N GLU A 47 -8.01 10.01 4.12
CA GLU A 47 -8.67 8.74 4.44
C GLU A 47 -9.04 7.99 3.16
N ARG A 48 -9.65 8.68 2.18
CA ARG A 48 -9.94 8.12 0.86
C ARG A 48 -8.68 7.65 0.12
N ALA A 49 -7.59 8.43 0.17
CA ALA A 49 -6.33 8.05 -0.47
C ALA A 49 -5.69 6.80 0.16
N ILE A 50 -5.77 6.67 1.49
CA ILE A 50 -5.28 5.49 2.21
C ILE A 50 -6.15 4.27 1.88
N ASN A 51 -7.47 4.43 1.86
CA ASN A 51 -8.41 3.38 1.48
C ASN A 51 -8.22 2.91 0.02
N ASP A 52 -7.91 3.84 -0.88
CA ASP A 52 -7.56 3.55 -2.27
C ASP A 52 -6.25 2.73 -2.36
N LEU A 53 -5.21 3.16 -1.65
CA LEU A 53 -3.94 2.43 -1.55
C LEU A 53 -4.16 1.01 -1.00
N ALA A 54 -4.94 0.88 0.06
CA ALA A 54 -5.26 -0.41 0.67
C ALA A 54 -6.02 -1.33 -0.28
N SER A 55 -6.97 -0.79 -1.04
CA SER A 55 -7.73 -1.52 -2.05
C SER A 55 -6.82 -2.01 -3.18
N HIS A 56 -5.92 -1.15 -3.64
CA HIS A 56 -4.93 -1.52 -4.63
C HIS A 56 -3.97 -2.61 -4.13
N LEU A 57 -3.41 -2.49 -2.92
CA LEU A 57 -2.52 -3.52 -2.35
C LEU A 57 -3.23 -4.85 -2.10
N ARG A 58 -4.54 -4.84 -1.85
CA ARG A 58 -5.33 -6.05 -1.59
C ARG A 58 -5.80 -6.75 -2.86
N HIS A 59 -6.13 -6.00 -3.92
CA HIS A 59 -6.82 -6.53 -5.11
C HIS A 59 -5.96 -6.51 -6.38
N THR A 60 -4.81 -5.84 -6.38
CA THR A 60 -3.88 -5.88 -7.53
C THR A 60 -2.97 -7.08 -7.36
N HIS A 61 -3.34 -8.19 -7.98
CA HIS A 61 -2.48 -9.35 -8.11
C HIS A 61 -1.62 -9.21 -9.37
N HIS A 62 -0.31 -9.41 -9.22
CA HIS A 62 0.61 -9.54 -10.34
C HIS A 62 1.08 -10.99 -10.46
N ASP A 63 1.16 -11.52 -11.68
CA ASP A 63 1.71 -12.86 -11.92
C ASP A 63 3.10 -13.00 -11.26
N GLY A 64 3.18 -13.87 -10.25
CA GLY A 64 4.42 -14.11 -9.49
C GLY A 64 4.54 -13.37 -8.16
N ASP A 65 3.53 -12.66 -7.69
CA ASP A 65 3.51 -12.00 -6.37
C ASP A 65 3.19 -12.95 -5.20
N GLY A 66 2.87 -14.21 -5.48
CA GLY A 66 2.60 -15.25 -4.48
C GLY A 66 1.27 -15.10 -3.75
N CYS A 67 0.42 -14.16 -4.19
CA CYS A 67 -0.87 -13.93 -3.60
C CYS A 67 -1.89 -14.86 -4.31
N LEU A 68 -2.73 -15.56 -3.52
CA LEU A 68 -3.57 -16.68 -3.97
C LEU A 68 -4.32 -16.30 -5.24
N SER A 69 -4.14 -17.12 -6.29
CA SER A 69 -5.04 -17.12 -7.44
C SER A 69 -6.47 -17.36 -6.93
N GLU A 70 -7.42 -16.54 -7.37
CA GLU A 70 -8.85 -16.83 -7.20
C GLU A 70 -9.21 -18.25 -7.66
#